data_AF-A0A379WNW9-F1
#
_entry.id   AF-A0A379WNW9-F1
#
_cell.length_a   1.000
_cell.length_b   1.000
_cell.length_c   1.000
_cell.angle_alpha   90.00
_cell.angle_beta   90.00
_cell.angle_gamma   90.00
#
_symmetry.space_group_name_H-M   'P 1'
#
loop_
_entity.id
_entity.type
_entity.pdbx_description
1 polymer ?
#
loop_
_entity_poly.entity_id
_entity_poly.type
_entity_poly.pdbx_seq_one_letter_code
_entity_poly.pdbx_strand_id
1 'polypeptide(L)'
;MGFSVSNLRIPGFEQPWEEDFGKPERIVTALDIMTEGPLGGAAFNNEFGRPALTGYFRTYEEKVNSHNGEELRGYHKPIMLAGGIGNIRADHVQKGEIVVGAKLIVLGGPAMNIGLGGGAASSMASGQSDADLDFASVQRDNPEMERRCQEVIDRCWQLGDANPNPVYP
;
A
#
# COMPACT_ATOMS: atom_id res chain seq x y z
N MET A 1 -4.35 9.77 -0.63
CA MET A 1 -4.22 8.42 -1.26
C MET A 1 -4.52 8.54 -2.74
N GLY A 2 -3.90 7.70 -3.58
CA GLY A 2 -4.09 7.70 -5.03
C GLY A 2 -4.60 6.36 -5.52
N PHE A 3 -5.55 6.38 -6.46
CA PHE A 3 -6.05 5.16 -7.11
C PHE A 3 -6.07 5.30 -8.63
N SER A 4 -5.51 4.31 -9.34
CA SER A 4 -5.79 4.09 -10.76
C SER A 4 -6.37 2.70 -10.96
N VAL A 5 -7.55 2.61 -11.59
CA VAL A 5 -8.25 1.35 -11.88
C VAL A 5 -8.80 1.35 -13.31
N SER A 6 -9.23 0.17 -13.78
CA SER A 6 -10.01 0.01 -15.01
C SER A 6 -11.40 0.69 -14.91
N ASN A 7 -12.24 0.57 -15.94
CA ASN A 7 -13.58 1.15 -15.92
C ASN A 7 -14.45 0.52 -14.80
N LEU A 8 -15.28 1.34 -14.16
CA LEU A 8 -16.06 0.89 -13.00
C LEU A 8 -17.25 0.06 -13.42
N ARG A 9 -17.91 0.42 -14.53
CA ARG A 9 -19.10 -0.27 -15.04
C ARG A 9 -20.13 -0.49 -13.94
N ILE A 10 -20.52 0.61 -13.29
CA ILE A 10 -21.45 0.58 -12.16
C ILE A 10 -22.81 0.06 -12.67
N PRO A 11 -23.39 -1.01 -12.07
CA PRO A 11 -24.67 -1.54 -12.51
C PRO A 11 -25.77 -0.48 -12.50
N GLY A 12 -26.42 -0.28 -13.65
CA GLY A 12 -27.45 0.76 -13.83
C GLY A 12 -26.92 2.18 -14.00
N PHE A 13 -25.60 2.36 -14.09
CA PHE A 13 -24.95 3.66 -14.33
C PHE A 13 -23.73 3.53 -15.27
N GLU A 14 -23.79 2.59 -16.20
CA GLU A 14 -22.76 2.38 -17.23
C GLU A 14 -22.63 3.61 -18.12
N GLN A 15 -21.40 3.95 -18.46
CA GLN A 15 -21.07 5.10 -19.29
C GLN A 15 -20.83 4.67 -20.74
N PRO A 16 -21.11 5.53 -21.74
CA PRO A 16 -21.08 5.14 -23.16
C PRO A 16 -19.68 4.81 -23.70
N TRP A 17 -18.62 5.11 -22.97
CA TRP A 17 -17.24 4.75 -23.31
C TRP A 17 -16.76 3.46 -22.64
N GLU A 18 -17.56 2.86 -21.76
CA GLU A 18 -17.16 1.64 -21.05
C GLU A 18 -17.51 0.39 -21.88
N GLU A 19 -16.53 -0.47 -22.12
CA GLU A 19 -16.70 -1.78 -22.78
C GLU A 19 -16.20 -2.89 -21.85
N ASP A 20 -16.86 -4.05 -21.85
CA ASP A 20 -16.39 -5.22 -21.10
C ASP A 20 -15.36 -6.03 -21.89
N PHE A 21 -14.09 -5.83 -21.57
CA PHE A 21 -12.98 -6.61 -22.13
C PHE A 21 -12.64 -7.89 -21.33
N GLY A 22 -13.43 -8.21 -20.31
CA GLY A 22 -13.16 -9.28 -19.36
C GLY A 22 -12.04 -8.94 -18.37
N LYS A 23 -11.80 -9.85 -17.42
CA LYS A 23 -10.69 -9.80 -16.46
C LYS A 23 -10.27 -11.21 -16.06
N PRO A 24 -9.04 -11.44 -15.58
CA PRO A 24 -8.67 -12.70 -14.94
C PRO A 24 -9.64 -13.03 -13.79
N GLU A 25 -10.09 -14.30 -13.68
CA GLU A 25 -11.09 -14.70 -12.68
C GLU A 25 -10.66 -14.42 -11.24
N ARG A 26 -9.35 -14.58 -10.95
CA ARG A 26 -8.77 -14.43 -9.61
C ARG A 26 -8.57 -13.00 -9.12
N ILE A 27 -8.68 -11.99 -9.98
CA ILE A 27 -8.59 -10.59 -9.54
C ILE A 27 -9.99 -10.02 -9.36
N VAL A 28 -10.15 -9.12 -8.40
CA VAL A 28 -11.40 -8.39 -8.18
C VAL A 28 -11.64 -7.33 -9.27
N THR A 29 -12.87 -6.83 -9.38
CA THR A 29 -13.19 -5.79 -10.39
C THR A 29 -12.65 -4.42 -9.98
N ALA A 30 -12.57 -3.48 -10.93
CA ALA A 30 -12.25 -2.09 -10.63
C ALA A 30 -13.26 -1.47 -9.64
N LEU A 31 -14.54 -1.82 -9.76
CA LEU A 31 -15.59 -1.39 -8.83
C LEU A 31 -15.37 -1.93 -7.42
N ASP A 32 -15.04 -3.22 -7.27
CA ASP A 32 -14.74 -3.81 -5.95
C ASP A 32 -13.53 -3.14 -5.31
N ILE A 33 -12.47 -2.87 -6.09
CA ILE A 33 -11.28 -2.15 -5.62
C ILE A 33 -11.66 -0.77 -5.09
N MET A 34 -12.51 -0.03 -5.82
CA MET A 34 -12.93 1.30 -5.40
C MET A 34 -14.00 1.30 -4.29
N THR A 35 -14.60 0.14 -4.01
CA THR A 35 -15.54 -0.04 -2.90
C THR A 35 -14.79 -0.36 -1.62
N GLU A 36 -13.89 -1.36 -1.64
CA GLU A 36 -13.19 -1.84 -0.44
C GLU A 36 -11.85 -1.14 -0.19
N GLY A 37 -11.09 -0.85 -1.24
CA GLY A 37 -9.73 -0.31 -1.15
C GLY A 37 -9.64 1.04 -0.43
N PRO A 38 -10.47 2.05 -0.81
CA PRO A 38 -10.52 3.32 -0.10
C PRO A 38 -10.94 3.18 1.37
N LEU A 39 -11.86 2.26 1.69
CA LEU A 39 -12.29 2.01 3.07
C LEU A 39 -11.15 1.45 3.92
N GLY A 40 -10.40 0.47 3.41
CA GLY A 40 -9.23 -0.07 4.12
C GLY A 40 -8.16 0.98 4.39
N GLY A 41 -7.79 1.76 3.36
CA GLY A 41 -6.79 2.81 3.55
C GLY A 41 -7.28 3.98 4.44
N ALA A 42 -8.57 4.29 4.43
CA ALA A 42 -9.16 5.28 5.33
C ALA A 42 -9.23 4.76 6.78
N ALA A 43 -9.64 3.50 6.99
CA ALA A 43 -9.66 2.85 8.30
C ALA A 43 -8.27 2.92 8.94
N PHE A 44 -7.23 2.56 8.17
CA PHE A 44 -5.85 2.65 8.64
C PHE A 44 -5.47 4.08 9.05
N ASN A 45 -5.71 5.07 8.19
CA ASN A 45 -5.36 6.47 8.48
C ASN A 45 -6.11 7.01 9.71
N ASN A 46 -7.38 6.64 9.87
CA ASN A 46 -8.22 7.07 10.98
C ASN A 46 -7.76 6.46 12.31
N GLU A 47 -7.54 5.15 12.35
CA GLU A 47 -7.16 4.44 13.57
C GLU A 47 -5.71 4.72 13.97
N PHE A 48 -4.80 4.86 13.00
CA PHE A 48 -3.44 5.35 13.25
C PHE A 48 -3.42 6.83 13.69
N GLY A 49 -4.40 7.62 13.23
CA GLY A 49 -4.55 9.02 13.59
C GLY A 49 -3.71 9.99 12.74
N ARG A 50 -3.70 9.81 11.41
CA ARG A 50 -3.12 10.78 10.47
C ARG A 50 -4.15 11.25 9.43
N PRO A 51 -4.26 12.56 9.15
CA PRO A 51 -5.24 13.07 8.19
C PRO A 51 -4.81 12.77 6.74
N ALA A 52 -5.75 12.31 5.91
CA ALA A 52 -5.57 12.17 4.47
C ALA A 52 -6.04 13.44 3.75
N LEU A 53 -5.09 14.35 3.45
CA LEU A 53 -5.42 15.72 2.99
C LEU A 53 -5.46 15.90 1.46
N THR A 54 -4.90 14.95 0.71
CA THR A 54 -4.87 15.01 -0.75
C THR A 54 -4.85 13.62 -1.37
N GLY A 55 -5.21 13.55 -2.64
CA GLY A 55 -5.31 12.30 -3.38
C GLY A 55 -5.66 12.52 -4.85
N TYR A 56 -5.66 11.42 -5.60
CA TYR A 56 -6.15 11.39 -6.96
C TYR A 56 -6.95 10.10 -7.18
N PHE A 57 -7.86 10.15 -8.14
CA PHE A 57 -8.59 8.98 -8.61
C PHE A 57 -8.66 9.02 -10.13
N ARG A 58 -8.27 7.92 -10.79
CA ARG A 58 -8.28 7.77 -12.25
C ARG A 58 -8.90 6.43 -12.64
N THR A 59 -9.84 6.48 -13.58
CA THR A 59 -10.30 5.30 -14.33
C THR A 59 -9.69 5.37 -15.73
N TYR A 60 -9.12 4.25 -16.20
CA TYR A 60 -8.71 4.12 -17.60
C TYR A 60 -8.66 2.65 -17.99
N GLU A 61 -9.39 2.31 -19.05
CA GLU A 61 -9.43 1.01 -19.70
C GLU A 61 -9.99 1.24 -21.08
N GLU A 62 -9.19 0.99 -22.11
CA GLU A 62 -9.62 1.19 -23.49
C GLU A 62 -8.77 0.38 -24.46
N LYS A 63 -9.38 -0.06 -25.56
CA LYS A 63 -8.67 -0.60 -26.72
C LYS A 63 -8.15 0.56 -27.55
N VAL A 64 -6.84 0.78 -27.55
CA VAL A 64 -6.20 1.94 -28.17
C VAL A 64 -5.12 1.52 -29.15
N ASN A 65 -4.95 2.30 -30.21
CA ASN A 65 -3.77 2.22 -31.06
C ASN A 65 -2.61 2.97 -30.39
N SER A 66 -1.79 2.24 -29.65
CA SER A 66 -0.69 2.72 -28.83
C SER A 66 0.66 2.42 -29.50
N HIS A 67 1.75 2.53 -28.76
CA HIS A 67 3.11 2.29 -29.25
C HIS A 67 3.35 0.88 -29.80
N ASN A 68 2.53 -0.10 -29.40
CA ASN A 68 2.62 -1.50 -29.85
C ASN A 68 1.44 -1.91 -30.76
N GLY A 69 0.83 -0.96 -31.47
CA GLY A 69 -0.36 -1.19 -32.27
C GLY A 69 -1.65 -1.16 -31.45
N GLU A 70 -2.70 -1.83 -31.93
CA GLU A 70 -3.97 -1.93 -31.22
C GLU A 70 -3.86 -2.90 -30.04
N GLU A 71 -4.04 -2.38 -28.82
CA GLU A 71 -3.94 -3.15 -27.59
C GLU A 71 -4.89 -2.61 -26.51
N LEU A 72 -5.29 -3.47 -25.58
CA LEU A 72 -6.04 -3.07 -24.40
C LEU A 72 -5.08 -2.44 -23.38
N ARG A 73 -5.33 -1.19 -23.00
CA ARG A 73 -4.54 -0.47 -21.99
C ARG A 73 -5.43 -0.06 -20.84
N GLY A 74 -5.05 -0.43 -19.62
CA GLY A 74 -5.81 -0.09 -18.42
C GLY A 74 -5.11 -0.55 -17.15
N TYR A 75 -5.87 -0.63 -16.07
CA TYR A 75 -5.36 -0.90 -14.72
C TYR A 75 -6.11 -2.06 -14.05
N HIS A 76 -6.16 -3.23 -14.72
CA HIS A 76 -6.59 -4.49 -14.07
C HIS A 76 -5.71 -4.82 -12.85
N LYS A 77 -4.40 -4.60 -12.95
CA LYS A 77 -3.53 -4.45 -11.79
C LYS A 77 -3.60 -2.97 -11.36
N PRO A 78 -4.23 -2.65 -10.21
CA PRO A 78 -4.46 -1.27 -9.85
C PRO A 78 -3.17 -0.57 -9.42
N ILE A 79 -3.20 0.76 -9.46
CA ILE A 79 -2.29 1.58 -8.66
C ILE A 79 -3.02 1.91 -7.37
N MET A 80 -2.53 1.41 -6.23
CA MET A 80 -2.91 1.87 -4.90
C MET A 80 -1.71 2.61 -4.31
N LEU A 81 -1.86 3.92 -4.09
CA LEU A 81 -0.78 4.80 -3.68
C LEU A 81 -1.07 5.43 -2.32
N ALA A 82 -0.13 5.24 -1.40
CA ALA A 82 -0.09 5.90 -0.09
C ALA A 82 1.19 6.73 0.05
N GLY A 83 1.07 7.91 0.64
CA GLY A 83 2.17 8.83 0.89
C GLY A 83 1.76 9.84 1.95
N GLY A 84 2.74 10.57 2.49
CA GLY A 84 2.50 11.55 3.56
C GLY A 84 3.73 12.38 3.85
N ILE A 85 3.58 13.29 4.82
CA ILE A 85 4.65 14.13 5.35
C ILE A 85 4.72 13.96 6.87
N GLY A 86 5.91 14.16 7.42
CA GLY A 86 6.18 14.13 8.86
C GLY A 86 7.23 15.17 9.22
N ASN A 87 7.36 15.47 10.51
CA ASN A 87 8.38 16.37 11.04
C ASN A 87 9.51 15.56 11.65
N ILE A 88 10.74 16.09 11.57
CA ILE A 88 11.94 15.48 12.15
C ILE A 88 12.86 16.57 12.72
N ARG A 89 13.58 16.27 13.81
CA ARG A 89 14.62 17.16 14.35
C ARG A 89 15.90 16.99 13.54
N ALA A 90 16.64 18.09 13.33
CA ALA A 90 17.85 18.11 12.50
C ALA A 90 18.87 17.02 12.90
N ASP A 91 19.13 16.88 14.21
CA ASP A 91 20.12 15.95 14.75
C ASP A 91 19.72 14.48 14.59
N HIS A 92 18.48 14.19 14.19
CA HIS A 92 17.96 12.83 13.98
C HIS A 92 17.75 12.50 12.49
N VAL A 93 18.12 13.40 11.57
CA VAL A 93 18.01 13.17 10.11
C VAL A 93 19.01 12.12 9.64
N GLN A 94 20.24 12.21 10.14
CA GLN A 94 21.29 11.26 9.80
C GLN A 94 21.17 10.00 10.65
N LYS A 95 21.40 8.86 10.01
CA LYS A 95 21.41 7.58 10.72
C LYS A 95 22.67 7.43 11.57
N GLY A 96 22.52 6.87 12.77
CA GLY A 96 23.63 6.69 13.72
C GLY A 96 24.49 5.45 13.44
N GLU A 97 25.67 5.38 14.06
CA GLU A 97 26.53 4.20 14.00
C GLU A 97 26.01 3.07 14.90
N ILE A 98 26.09 1.83 14.40
CA ILE A 98 25.77 0.62 15.17
C ILE A 98 27.05 0.13 15.85
N VAL A 99 27.19 0.37 17.15
CA VAL A 99 28.35 -0.08 17.93
C VAL A 99 28.35 -1.60 18.14
N VAL A 100 29.54 -2.18 18.27
CA VAL A 100 29.69 -3.60 18.63
C VAL A 100 28.99 -3.87 19.97
N GLY A 101 28.17 -4.92 20.01
CA GLY A 101 27.37 -5.27 21.20
C GLY A 101 26.02 -4.57 21.29
N ALA A 102 25.65 -3.74 20.32
CA ALA A 102 24.31 -3.15 20.22
C ALA A 102 23.21 -4.23 20.21
N LYS A 103 22.07 -3.92 20.84
CA LYS A 103 20.91 -4.81 20.88
C LYS A 103 20.05 -4.58 19.64
N LEU A 104 19.80 -5.66 18.90
CA LEU A 104 18.86 -5.64 17.77
C LEU A 104 17.47 -5.97 18.31
N ILE A 105 16.53 -5.06 18.11
CA ILE A 105 15.17 -5.14 18.66
C ILE A 105 14.17 -5.13 17.51
N VAL A 106 13.18 -6.01 17.60
CA VAL A 106 11.96 -5.93 16.79
C VAL A 106 10.91 -5.25 17.63
N LEU A 107 10.52 -4.02 17.23
CA LEU A 107 9.42 -3.29 17.85
C LEU A 107 8.17 -3.50 16.98
N GLY A 108 7.14 -4.13 17.54
CA GLY A 108 5.90 -4.38 16.79
C GLY A 108 5.05 -5.50 17.38
N GLY A 109 4.02 -5.87 16.61
CA GLY A 109 3.15 -6.99 16.95
C GLY A 109 3.83 -8.36 16.75
N PRO A 110 3.26 -9.43 17.33
CA PRO A 110 3.71 -10.80 17.07
C PRO A 110 3.63 -11.17 15.59
N ALA A 111 4.63 -11.88 15.08
CA ALA A 111 4.64 -12.35 13.71
C ALA A 111 3.64 -13.48 13.49
N MET A 112 3.11 -13.55 12.26
CA MET A 112 2.24 -14.61 11.75
C MET A 112 2.74 -15.00 10.36
N ASN A 113 2.31 -16.16 9.85
CA ASN A 113 2.65 -16.57 8.49
C ASN A 113 1.81 -15.79 7.46
N ILE A 114 2.17 -14.53 7.23
CA ILE A 114 1.48 -13.56 6.38
C ILE A 114 2.49 -13.04 5.35
N GLY A 115 2.08 -12.91 4.08
CA GLY A 115 2.93 -12.24 3.08
C GLY A 115 4.17 -13.04 2.65
N LEU A 116 4.22 -14.35 2.89
CA LEU A 116 5.40 -15.17 2.60
C LEU A 116 5.73 -15.09 1.10
N GLY A 117 6.92 -14.58 0.77
CA GLY A 117 7.35 -14.43 -0.62
C GLY A 117 6.77 -13.22 -1.36
N GLY A 118 6.13 -12.27 -0.67
CA GLY A 118 5.53 -11.08 -1.29
C GLY A 118 6.48 -10.26 -2.19
N GLY A 119 7.78 -10.22 -1.87
CA GLY A 119 8.80 -9.59 -2.73
C GLY A 119 8.98 -10.28 -4.08
N ALA A 120 8.93 -11.61 -4.12
CA ALA A 120 8.99 -12.38 -5.36
C ALA A 120 7.66 -12.33 -6.12
N ALA A 121 6.53 -12.44 -5.41
CA ALA A 121 5.20 -12.40 -6.01
C ALA A 121 4.87 -11.04 -6.67
N SER A 122 5.27 -9.92 -6.04
CA SER A 122 5.03 -8.58 -6.57
C SER A 122 5.84 -8.25 -7.84
N SER A 123 6.92 -9.02 -8.11
CA SER A 123 7.81 -8.85 -9.26
C SER A 123 7.30 -9.50 -10.56
N MET A 124 6.21 -10.29 -10.49
CA MET A 124 5.62 -10.98 -11.65
C MET A 124 4.40 -10.23 -12.22
N ALA A 125 4.12 -10.45 -13.50
CA ALA A 125 2.90 -9.97 -14.13
C ALA A 125 1.66 -10.68 -13.56
N SER A 126 0.65 -9.90 -13.19
CA SER A 126 -0.61 -10.43 -12.65
C SER A 126 -1.31 -11.29 -13.70
N GLY A 127 -1.79 -12.48 -13.33
CA GLY A 127 -2.59 -13.31 -14.26
C GLY A 127 -2.02 -14.70 -14.60
N GLN A 128 -0.79 -15.05 -14.17
CA GLN A 128 -0.21 -16.40 -14.34
C GLN A 128 0.29 -17.09 -13.04
N SER A 129 -0.17 -16.61 -11.88
CA SER A 129 0.12 -17.15 -10.54
C SER A 129 -0.75 -18.35 -10.15
N ASP A 130 -0.19 -19.25 -9.34
CA ASP A 130 -0.82 -20.43 -8.68
C ASP A 130 -1.66 -20.00 -7.44
N ALA A 131 -2.63 -20.82 -7.03
CA ALA A 131 -3.60 -20.46 -5.98
C ALA A 131 -2.95 -20.17 -4.60
N ASP A 132 -1.84 -20.84 -4.29
CA ASP A 132 -1.07 -20.64 -3.05
C ASP A 132 -0.48 -19.22 -2.96
N LEU A 133 -0.14 -18.61 -4.09
CA LEU A 133 0.40 -17.25 -4.15
C LEU A 133 -0.69 -16.18 -3.94
N ASP A 134 -1.96 -16.49 -4.23
CA ASP A 134 -3.08 -15.58 -3.97
C ASP A 134 -3.36 -15.49 -2.45
N PHE A 135 -3.29 -16.61 -1.70
CA PHE A 135 -3.37 -16.57 -0.23
C PHE A 135 -2.20 -15.82 0.41
N ALA A 136 -0.99 -16.01 -0.12
CA ALA A 136 0.20 -15.29 0.35
C ALA A 136 0.12 -13.77 0.07
N SER A 137 -0.74 -13.33 -0.86
CA SER A 137 -0.92 -11.93 -1.22
C SER A 137 -1.91 -11.19 -0.31
N VAL A 138 -2.67 -11.90 0.53
CA VAL A 138 -3.59 -11.31 1.50
C VAL A 138 -2.79 -10.68 2.64
N GLN A 139 -2.94 -9.37 2.81
CA GLN A 139 -2.32 -8.61 3.89
C GLN A 139 -3.27 -8.47 5.08
N ARG A 140 -2.70 -8.19 6.25
CA ARG A 140 -3.45 -7.92 7.48
C ARG A 140 -2.90 -6.67 8.14
N ASP A 141 -3.76 -5.69 8.36
CA ASP A 141 -3.45 -4.46 9.08
C ASP A 141 -3.88 -4.52 10.55
N ASN A 142 -3.17 -3.75 11.39
CA ASN A 142 -3.53 -3.44 12.77
C ASN A 142 -2.99 -2.03 13.09
N PRO A 143 -3.75 -0.98 12.74
CA PRO A 143 -3.27 0.40 12.86
C PRO A 143 -3.04 0.83 14.32
N GLU A 144 -3.81 0.31 15.29
CA GLU A 144 -3.59 0.54 16.73
C GLU A 144 -2.20 0.09 17.19
N MET A 145 -1.74 -1.08 16.71
CA MET A 145 -0.42 -1.59 17.05
C MET A 145 0.67 -0.67 16.51
N GLU A 146 0.52 -0.19 15.27
CA GLU A 146 1.46 0.76 14.68
C GLU A 146 1.42 2.11 15.41
N ARG A 147 0.24 2.57 15.85
CA ARG A 147 0.12 3.78 16.67
C ARG A 147 0.88 3.64 17.99
N ARG A 148 0.80 2.50 18.66
CA ARG A 148 1.56 2.25 19.90
C ARG A 148 3.07 2.24 19.66
N CYS A 149 3.52 1.69 18.54
CA CYS A 149 4.92 1.75 18.15
C CYS A 149 5.36 3.20 17.88
N GLN A 150 4.51 3.98 17.20
CA GLN A 150 4.75 5.40 16.97
C GLN A 150 4.92 6.18 18.27
N GLU A 151 4.12 5.92 19.30
CA GLU A 151 4.27 6.57 20.61
C GLU A 151 5.63 6.27 21.27
N VAL A 152 6.15 5.05 21.13
CA VAL A 152 7.48 4.69 21.63
C VAL A 152 8.57 5.44 20.85
N ILE A 153 8.46 5.47 19.52
CA ILE A 153 9.37 6.23 18.65
C ILE A 153 9.32 7.72 19.01
N ASP A 154 8.14 8.23 19.31
CA ASP A 154 7.94 9.62 19.71
C ASP A 154 8.63 9.95 21.03
N ARG A 155 8.53 9.07 22.03
CA ARG A 155 9.29 9.24 23.27
C ARG A 155 10.79 9.24 23.00
N CYS A 156 11.29 8.36 22.13
CA CYS A 156 12.70 8.27 21.79
C CYS A 156 13.24 9.59 21.21
N TRP A 157 12.64 10.16 20.15
CA TRP A 157 13.16 11.39 19.56
C TRP A 157 12.91 12.63 20.45
N GLN A 158 11.89 12.61 21.29
CA GLN A 158 11.61 13.70 22.24
C GLN A 158 12.69 13.84 23.33
N LEU A 159 13.45 12.78 23.61
CA LEU A 159 14.61 12.83 24.51
C LEU A 159 15.81 13.62 23.94
N GLY A 160 15.75 14.07 22.69
CA GLY A 160 16.81 14.86 22.07
C GLY A 160 18.14 14.09 22.01
N ASP A 161 19.17 14.61 22.66
CA ASP A 161 20.51 13.99 22.71
C ASP A 161 20.51 12.65 23.47
N ALA A 162 19.53 12.44 24.36
CA ALA A 162 19.38 11.21 25.11
C ALA A 162 18.52 10.16 24.38
N ASN A 163 18.24 10.36 23.09
CA ASN A 163 17.49 9.40 22.28
C ASN A 163 18.23 8.04 22.21
N PRO A 164 17.67 6.94 22.75
CA PRO A 164 18.30 5.62 22.72
C PRO A 164 18.17 4.92 21.35
N ASN A 165 17.37 5.48 20.44
CA ASN A 165 17.11 4.97 19.11
C ASN A 165 17.50 6.00 18.04
N PRO A 166 18.81 6.19 17.77
CA PRO A 166 19.20 6.86 16.53
C PRO A 166 18.73 5.97 15.38
N VAL A 167 17.93 6.50 14.46
CA VAL A 167 17.39 5.75 13.32
C VAL A 167 18.56 5.03 12.61
N TYR A 168 18.64 3.70 12.73
CA TYR A 168 19.77 2.90 12.23
C TYR A 168 19.57 2.50 10.75
N PRO A 169 20.64 2.31 9.95
CA PRO A 169 20.57 1.94 8.54
C PRO A 169 19.61 0.81 8.23
#